data_AF-A0A1X7SRP7-F1
#
_entry.id   AF-A0A1X7SRP7-F1
#
_cell.length_a   1.000
_cell.length_b   1.000
_cell.length_c   1.000
_cell.angle_alpha   90.00
_cell.angle_beta   90.00
_cell.angle_gamma   90.00
#
_symmetry.space_group_name_H-M   'P 1'
#
loop_
_entity.id
_entity.type
_entity.pdbx_description
1 polymer ?
#
loop_
_entity_poly.entity_id
_entity_poly.type
_entity_poly.pdbx_seq_one_letter_code
_entity_poly.pdbx_strand_id
1 'polypeptide(L)'
;GLLKERPLLILHASNMIMLLALPVGVVFWFKLGPAAGFIVMFNYSIVWMKMMSYTQVNSWCRCGQGGVATPTNNNHDKPLVQYPDNITVKDFCYFIAAPTLCYELNYPRTPKIRKIFLLRRTLESIFLVNILLALSQQWLVPTVMGSLEPLQSMDLLMMIQRGLLLALPNHLLWLLLYYFYFHSYLNVLAELLRFGDRSFYKDWWNADSIDTFWRHWNVPVHRWAARHVYYPLLSRGYSTIMSQIAVFLLSAFFHEYLVSIPLRMLRPWAFTAMLSQ
;
A
#
# COMPACT_ATOMS: atom_id res chain seq x y z
N GLY A 1 -30.90 -5.96 5.94
CA GLY A 1 -31.48 -5.72 7.27
C GLY A 1 -31.35 -6.97 8.11
N LEU A 2 -30.47 -6.96 9.12
CA LEU A 2 -30.38 -8.00 10.17
C LEU A 2 -29.59 -7.49 11.39
N LEU A 3 -28.66 -6.54 11.21
CA LEU A 3 -28.00 -5.81 12.29
C LEU A 3 -28.39 -4.33 12.27
N LYS A 4 -28.66 -3.74 13.45
CA LYS A 4 -28.79 -2.29 13.62
C LYS A 4 -27.44 -1.60 13.28
N GLU A 5 -27.45 -0.33 12.93
CA GLU A 5 -26.23 0.37 12.48
C GLU A 5 -25.11 0.43 13.54
N ARG A 6 -25.48 0.60 14.82
CA ARG A 6 -24.52 0.66 15.94
C ARG A 6 -23.74 -0.65 16.17
N PRO A 7 -24.36 -1.83 16.33
CA PRO A 7 -23.61 -3.07 16.47
C PRO A 7 -22.77 -3.41 15.24
N LEU A 8 -23.23 -3.03 14.03
CA LEU A 8 -22.44 -3.19 12.81
C LEU A 8 -21.17 -2.35 12.82
N LEU A 9 -21.26 -1.09 13.27
CA LEU A 9 -20.10 -0.20 13.41
C LEU A 9 -19.08 -0.77 14.41
N ILE A 10 -19.55 -1.29 15.55
CA ILE A 10 -18.69 -1.92 16.56
C ILE A 10 -17.97 -3.12 15.95
N LEU A 11 -18.68 -4.00 15.25
CA LEU A 11 -18.09 -5.17 14.61
C LEU A 11 -17.01 -4.78 13.59
N HIS A 12 -17.29 -3.76 12.77
CA HIS A 12 -16.28 -3.24 11.83
C HIS A 12 -15.07 -2.66 12.55
N ALA A 13 -15.26 -1.84 13.58
CA ALA A 13 -14.16 -1.27 14.36
C ALA A 13 -13.31 -2.37 15.02
N SER A 14 -13.94 -3.36 15.65
CA SER A 14 -13.25 -4.51 16.23
C SER A 14 -12.44 -5.29 15.19
N ASN A 15 -13.02 -5.54 14.00
CA ASN A 15 -12.30 -6.20 12.91
C ASN A 15 -11.09 -5.39 12.43
N MET A 16 -11.23 -4.06 12.27
CA MET A 16 -10.12 -3.20 11.86
C MET A 16 -8.98 -3.17 12.87
N ILE A 17 -9.30 -3.13 14.17
CA ILE A 17 -8.30 -3.20 15.25
C ILE A 17 -7.60 -4.56 15.20
N MET A 18 -8.37 -5.64 15.07
CA MET A 18 -7.84 -7.00 15.04
C MET A 18 -6.89 -7.23 13.85
N LEU A 19 -7.21 -6.67 12.67
CA LEU A 19 -6.35 -6.74 11.48
C LEU A 19 -4.97 -6.08 11.67
N LEU A 20 -4.83 -5.12 12.58
CA LEU A 20 -3.53 -4.51 12.91
C LEU A 20 -2.88 -5.14 14.14
N ALA A 21 -3.65 -5.57 15.14
CA ALA A 21 -3.10 -6.10 16.38
C ALA A 21 -2.61 -7.56 16.28
N LEU A 22 -3.36 -8.42 15.58
CA LEU A 22 -2.99 -9.85 15.44
C LEU A 22 -1.64 -10.08 14.75
N PRO A 23 -1.32 -9.46 13.59
CA PRO A 23 -0.03 -9.69 12.94
C PRO A 23 1.16 -9.25 13.82
N VAL A 24 0.99 -8.21 14.64
CA VAL A 24 2.00 -7.83 15.65
C VAL A 24 2.22 -8.98 16.62
N GLY A 25 1.16 -9.51 17.23
CA GLY A 25 1.25 -10.65 18.15
C GLY A 25 1.95 -11.86 17.52
N VAL A 26 1.63 -12.18 16.27
CA VAL A 26 2.25 -13.28 15.51
C VAL A 26 3.76 -13.05 15.31
N VAL A 27 4.16 -11.85 14.87
CA VAL A 27 5.58 -11.52 14.65
C VAL A 27 6.41 -11.68 15.91
N PHE A 28 5.90 -11.22 17.06
CA PHE A 28 6.59 -11.33 18.34
C PHE A 28 6.57 -12.75 18.91
N TRP A 29 5.43 -13.45 18.83
CA TRP A 29 5.27 -14.79 19.39
C TRP A 29 6.13 -15.83 18.67
N PHE A 30 6.07 -15.85 17.33
CA PHE A 30 6.83 -16.78 16.51
C PHE A 30 8.26 -16.32 16.22
N LYS A 31 8.65 -15.15 16.75
CA LYS A 31 9.96 -14.54 16.53
C LYS A 31 10.38 -14.53 15.05
N LEU A 32 9.47 -14.11 14.16
CA LEU A 32 9.74 -14.06 12.72
C LEU A 32 10.96 -13.18 12.41
N GLY A 33 11.75 -13.57 11.40
CA GLY A 33 12.86 -12.76 10.91
C GLY A 33 12.36 -11.46 10.24
N PRO A 34 13.19 -10.40 10.14
CA PRO A 34 12.74 -9.07 9.70
C PRO A 34 12.04 -9.05 8.34
N ALA A 35 12.56 -9.78 7.35
CA ALA A 35 11.95 -9.84 6.02
C ALA A 35 10.55 -10.51 6.05
N ALA A 36 10.42 -11.64 6.75
CA ALA A 36 9.14 -12.33 6.89
C ALA A 36 8.13 -11.49 7.70
N GLY A 37 8.59 -10.84 8.77
CA GLY A 37 7.80 -9.89 9.54
C GLY A 37 7.28 -8.75 8.67
N PHE A 38 8.15 -8.12 7.86
CA PHE A 38 7.75 -7.05 6.94
C PHE A 38 6.68 -7.53 5.95
N ILE A 39 6.86 -8.70 5.34
CA ILE A 39 5.89 -9.27 4.39
C ILE A 39 4.52 -9.45 5.06
N VAL A 40 4.47 -10.04 6.27
CA VAL A 40 3.20 -10.23 7.00
C VAL A 40 2.55 -8.88 7.29
N MET A 41 3.30 -7.95 7.89
CA MET A 41 2.78 -6.65 8.29
C MET A 41 2.27 -5.84 7.10
N PHE A 42 3.03 -5.84 6.00
CA PHE A 42 2.66 -5.16 4.76
C PHE A 42 1.38 -5.72 4.13
N ASN A 43 1.23 -7.05 4.07
CA ASN A 43 0.00 -7.66 3.57
C ASN A 43 -1.22 -7.34 4.44
N TYR A 44 -1.08 -7.35 5.78
CA TYR A 44 -2.18 -6.99 6.68
C TYR A 44 -2.53 -5.50 6.60
N SER A 45 -1.58 -4.60 6.37
CA SER A 45 -1.86 -3.18 6.08
C SER A 45 -2.65 -3.01 4.78
N ILE A 46 -2.31 -3.77 3.72
CA ILE A 46 -3.07 -3.78 2.45
C ILE A 46 -4.50 -4.26 2.68
N VAL A 47 -4.67 -5.38 3.39
CA VAL A 47 -6.00 -5.92 3.72
C VAL A 47 -6.80 -4.92 4.56
N TRP A 48 -6.17 -4.28 5.55
CA TRP A 48 -6.82 -3.25 6.36
C TRP A 48 -7.36 -2.08 5.51
N MET A 49 -6.54 -1.54 4.60
CA MET A 49 -6.94 -0.46 3.69
C MET A 49 -8.10 -0.90 2.78
N LYS A 50 -8.01 -2.11 2.22
CA LYS A 50 -9.06 -2.70 1.38
C LYS A 50 -10.37 -2.89 2.14
N MET A 51 -10.31 -3.45 3.34
CA MET A 51 -11.49 -3.69 4.17
C MET A 51 -12.16 -2.36 4.53
N MET A 52 -11.38 -1.35 4.89
CA MET A 52 -11.90 -0.02 5.18
C MET A 52 -12.64 0.56 3.96
N SER A 53 -12.03 0.49 2.78
CA SER A 53 -12.65 0.91 1.52
C SER A 53 -13.95 0.14 1.22
N TYR A 54 -13.92 -1.19 1.35
CA TYR A 54 -15.09 -2.06 1.15
C TYR A 54 -16.25 -1.69 2.06
N THR A 55 -15.98 -1.43 3.35
CA THR A 55 -17.01 -1.02 4.31
C THR A 55 -17.61 0.35 4.00
N GLN A 56 -16.77 1.33 3.64
CA GLN A 56 -17.23 2.68 3.36
C GLN A 56 -18.07 2.74 2.08
N VAL A 57 -17.59 2.15 0.99
CA VAL A 57 -18.28 2.19 -0.31
C VAL A 57 -19.63 1.48 -0.24
N ASN A 58 -19.70 0.31 0.39
CA ASN A 58 -20.98 -0.37 0.60
C ASN A 58 -21.94 0.42 1.51
N SER A 59 -21.40 1.16 2.49
CA SER A 59 -22.22 2.08 3.29
C SER A 59 -22.76 3.24 2.45
N TRP A 60 -21.95 3.82 1.56
CA TRP A 60 -22.39 4.88 0.66
C TRP A 60 -23.47 4.39 -0.30
N CYS A 61 -23.30 3.20 -0.89
CA CYS A 61 -24.31 2.57 -1.75
C CYS A 61 -25.63 2.35 -1.01
N ARG A 62 -25.58 1.84 0.24
CA ARG A 62 -26.77 1.65 1.07
C ARG A 62 -27.50 2.96 1.41
N CYS A 63 -26.76 4.05 1.57
CA CYS A 63 -27.34 5.38 1.83
C CYS A 63 -27.75 6.13 0.55
N GLY A 64 -27.68 5.51 -0.63
CA GLY A 64 -27.99 6.16 -1.92
C GLY A 64 -26.96 7.20 -2.39
N GLN A 65 -25.79 7.27 -1.74
CA GLN A 65 -24.69 8.16 -2.08
C GLN A 65 -23.61 7.49 -2.96
N GLY A 66 -23.65 6.16 -3.07
CA GLY A 66 -22.81 5.43 -4.00
C GLY A 66 -23.37 5.66 -5.40
N GLY A 67 -22.68 6.49 -6.20
CA GLY A 67 -23.07 6.81 -7.56
C GLY A 67 -23.53 5.56 -8.29
N VAL A 68 -24.85 5.44 -8.45
CA VAL A 68 -25.45 4.55 -9.42
C VAL A 68 -24.90 5.06 -10.73
N ALA A 69 -24.01 4.29 -11.37
CA ALA A 69 -23.76 4.51 -12.78
C ALA A 69 -25.13 4.40 -13.45
N THR A 70 -25.73 5.54 -13.76
CA THR A 70 -26.90 5.60 -14.63
C THR A 70 -26.50 4.81 -15.87
N PRO A 71 -27.31 3.84 -16.30
CA PRO A 71 -26.99 3.11 -17.51
C PRO A 71 -26.96 4.16 -18.62
N THR A 72 -25.76 4.46 -19.13
CA THR A 72 -25.65 5.15 -20.41
C THR A 72 -26.22 4.16 -21.40
N ASN A 73 -27.49 4.35 -21.73
CA ASN A 73 -28.18 3.75 -22.84
C ASN A 73 -27.28 3.95 -24.06
N ASN A 74 -26.51 2.91 -24.41
CA ASN A 74 -25.86 2.63 -25.70
C ASN A 74 -24.69 1.66 -25.49
N ASN A 75 -24.99 0.37 -25.44
CA ASN A 75 -24.32 -0.72 -26.16
C ASN A 75 -24.58 -2.08 -25.49
N HIS A 76 -24.48 -3.14 -26.30
CA HIS A 76 -24.71 -4.56 -26.02
C HIS A 76 -23.86 -5.21 -24.91
N ASP A 77 -23.36 -4.44 -23.94
CA ASP A 77 -22.56 -4.96 -22.83
C ASP A 77 -23.45 -5.39 -21.66
N LYS A 78 -22.96 -6.40 -20.91
CA LYS A 78 -23.65 -6.98 -19.75
C LYS A 78 -24.07 -5.89 -18.75
N PRO A 79 -25.23 -6.02 -18.09
CA PRO A 79 -25.67 -5.05 -17.10
C PRO A 79 -24.61 -4.89 -16.00
N LEU A 80 -24.31 -3.64 -15.65
CA LEU A 80 -23.38 -3.31 -14.57
C LEU A 80 -23.94 -3.82 -13.24
N VAL A 81 -23.06 -4.34 -12.39
CA VAL A 81 -23.45 -4.83 -11.06
C VAL A 81 -23.86 -3.64 -10.20
N GLN A 82 -25.03 -3.74 -9.58
CA GLN A 82 -25.58 -2.73 -8.68
C GLN A 82 -25.66 -3.27 -7.25
N TYR A 83 -25.77 -2.38 -6.27
CA TYR A 83 -26.05 -2.79 -4.90
C TYR A 83 -27.52 -3.23 -4.80
N PRO A 84 -27.84 -4.38 -4.17
CA PRO A 84 -27.00 -5.22 -3.31
C PRO A 84 -26.31 -6.41 -3.99
N ASP A 85 -26.46 -6.59 -5.30
CA ASP A 85 -25.97 -7.77 -6.04
C ASP A 85 -24.43 -7.90 -6.05
N ASN A 86 -23.71 -6.83 -5.67
CA ASN A 86 -22.26 -6.83 -5.54
C ASN A 86 -21.74 -7.59 -4.30
N ILE A 87 -22.62 -7.95 -3.35
CA ILE A 87 -22.24 -8.64 -2.11
C ILE A 87 -22.15 -10.15 -2.36
N THR A 88 -21.14 -10.56 -3.13
CA THR A 88 -20.82 -11.97 -3.37
C THR A 88 -19.42 -12.31 -2.86
N VAL A 89 -19.22 -13.55 -2.41
CA VAL A 89 -17.89 -14.04 -1.99
C VAL A 89 -16.90 -13.93 -3.15
N LYS A 90 -17.36 -14.15 -4.39
CA LYS A 90 -16.54 -14.06 -5.59
C LYS A 90 -16.01 -12.65 -5.83
N ASP A 91 -16.87 -11.64 -5.76
CA ASP A 91 -16.47 -10.25 -6.00
C ASP A 91 -15.60 -9.72 -4.85
N PHE A 92 -15.89 -10.16 -3.63
CA PHE A 92 -15.04 -9.87 -2.47
C PHE A 92 -13.64 -10.47 -2.62
N CYS A 93 -13.53 -11.78 -2.89
CA CYS A 93 -12.23 -12.43 -3.11
C CYS A 93 -11.47 -11.82 -4.29
N TYR A 94 -12.18 -11.45 -5.36
CA TYR A 94 -11.59 -10.74 -6.48
C TYR A 94 -10.99 -9.39 -6.04
N PHE A 95 -11.74 -8.59 -5.28
CA PHE A 95 -11.24 -7.31 -4.78
C PHE A 95 -10.04 -7.47 -3.85
N ILE A 96 -10.06 -8.45 -2.94
CA ILE A 96 -8.92 -8.73 -2.06
C ILE A 96 -7.66 -9.01 -2.87
N ALA A 97 -7.76 -9.79 -3.96
CA ALA A 97 -6.64 -10.09 -4.83
C ALA A 97 -6.24 -8.94 -5.79
N ALA A 98 -7.17 -8.07 -6.19
CA ALA A 98 -6.91 -7.02 -7.18
C ALA A 98 -5.82 -6.03 -6.74
N PRO A 99 -4.94 -5.54 -7.63
CA PRO A 99 -3.86 -4.61 -7.28
C PRO A 99 -4.37 -3.16 -7.11
N THR A 100 -5.47 -2.98 -6.37
CA THR A 100 -6.05 -1.69 -5.99
C THR A 100 -6.47 -1.71 -4.53
N LEU A 101 -6.48 -0.54 -3.90
CA LEU A 101 -6.91 -0.35 -2.51
C LEU A 101 -8.34 0.23 -2.43
N CYS A 102 -8.82 0.85 -3.50
CA CYS A 102 -10.15 1.43 -3.56
C CYS A 102 -11.15 0.40 -4.10
N TYR A 103 -12.17 0.08 -3.30
CA TYR A 103 -13.26 -0.77 -3.70
C TYR A 103 -14.19 -0.05 -4.67
N GLU A 104 -14.51 -0.71 -5.77
CA GLU A 104 -15.54 -0.30 -6.74
C GLU A 104 -16.38 -1.51 -7.12
N LEU A 105 -17.65 -1.27 -7.45
CA LEU A 105 -18.58 -2.33 -7.84
C LEU A 105 -18.18 -2.96 -9.18
N ASN A 106 -17.71 -2.12 -10.11
CA ASN A 106 -17.38 -2.54 -11.46
C ASN A 106 -15.97 -2.05 -11.81
N TYR A 107 -15.02 -2.98 -11.96
CA TYR A 107 -13.66 -2.65 -12.38
C TYR A 107 -13.51 -2.81 -13.90
N PRO A 108 -12.70 -1.96 -14.56
CA PRO A 108 -12.34 -2.17 -15.95
C PRO A 108 -11.61 -3.51 -16.10
N ARG A 109 -12.00 -4.32 -17.09
CA ARG A 109 -11.44 -5.66 -17.34
C ARG A 109 -10.76 -5.74 -18.69
N THR A 110 -9.61 -6.43 -18.74
CA THR A 110 -9.00 -6.79 -20.02
C THR A 110 -9.69 -8.01 -20.62
N PRO A 111 -9.92 -8.07 -21.95
CA PRO A 111 -10.69 -9.16 -22.58
C PRO A 111 -10.00 -10.52 -22.46
N LYS A 112 -8.66 -10.55 -22.55
CA LYS A 112 -7.86 -11.78 -22.52
C LYS A 112 -6.54 -11.56 -21.77
N ILE A 113 -5.99 -12.65 -21.26
CA ILE A 113 -4.64 -12.70 -20.67
C ILE A 113 -3.61 -12.71 -21.81
N ARG A 114 -2.75 -11.71 -21.86
CA ARG A 114 -1.64 -11.57 -22.80
C ARG A 114 -0.45 -12.38 -22.30
N LYS A 115 -0.38 -13.65 -22.72
CA LYS A 115 0.62 -14.63 -22.26
C LYS A 115 2.07 -14.15 -22.37
N ILE A 116 2.45 -13.52 -23.49
CA ILE A 116 3.82 -13.01 -23.70
C ILE A 116 4.13 -11.87 -22.73
N PHE A 117 3.18 -10.95 -22.52
CA PHE A 117 3.33 -9.88 -21.54
C PHE A 117 3.49 -10.44 -20.12
N LEU A 118 2.63 -11.40 -19.74
CA LEU A 118 2.70 -12.07 -18.44
C LEU A 118 4.04 -12.78 -18.24
N LEU A 119 4.50 -13.55 -19.22
CA LEU A 119 5.78 -14.25 -19.16
C LEU A 119 6.94 -13.27 -19.00
N ARG A 120 6.98 -12.20 -19.81
CA ARG A 120 8.02 -11.16 -19.73
C ARG A 120 8.06 -10.52 -18.34
N ARG A 121 6.91 -10.08 -17.80
CA ARG A 121 6.84 -9.46 -16.47
C ARG A 121 7.19 -10.45 -15.34
N THR A 122 6.86 -11.73 -15.50
CA THR A 122 7.20 -12.78 -14.53
C THR A 122 8.71 -13.05 -14.51
N LEU A 123 9.33 -13.22 -15.67
CA LEU A 123 10.79 -13.41 -15.78
C LEU A 123 11.55 -12.20 -15.24
N GLU A 124 11.08 -10.99 -15.53
CA GLU A 124 11.62 -9.76 -14.98
C GLU A 124 11.52 -9.69 -13.45
N SER A 125 10.39 -10.11 -12.89
CA SER A 125 10.21 -10.18 -11.43
C SER A 125 11.21 -11.13 -10.79
N ILE A 126 11.42 -12.32 -11.37
CA ILE A 126 12.40 -13.31 -10.88
C ILE A 126 13.82 -12.74 -10.98
N PHE A 127 14.17 -12.12 -12.11
CA PHE A 127 15.47 -11.52 -12.31
C PHE A 127 15.75 -10.39 -11.31
N LEU A 128 14.80 -9.47 -11.10
CA LEU A 128 14.94 -8.35 -10.17
C LEU A 128 15.10 -8.81 -8.72
N VAL A 129 14.37 -9.85 -8.29
CA VAL A 129 14.53 -10.41 -6.93
C VAL A 129 15.95 -10.96 -6.74
N ASN A 130 16.51 -11.64 -7.74
CA ASN A 130 17.88 -12.14 -7.68
C ASN A 130 18.92 -11.00 -7.61
N ILE A 131 18.72 -9.93 -8.40
CA ILE A 131 19.58 -8.73 -8.32
C ILE A 131 19.49 -8.09 -6.93
N LEU A 132 18.28 -7.91 -6.40
CA LEU A 132 18.08 -7.32 -5.07
C LEU A 132 18.82 -8.13 -4.01
N LEU A 133 18.69 -9.46 -4.03
CA LEU A 133 19.42 -10.35 -3.11
C LEU A 133 20.94 -10.25 -3.28
N ALA A 134 21.43 -10.24 -4.51
CA ALA A 134 22.86 -10.13 -4.79
C ALA A 134 23.44 -8.79 -4.30
N LEU A 135 22.79 -7.66 -4.61
CA LEU A 135 23.22 -6.34 -4.17
C LEU A 135 23.14 -6.18 -2.64
N SER A 136 22.09 -6.73 -2.02
CA SER A 136 22.01 -6.73 -0.55
C SER A 136 23.16 -7.51 0.08
N GLN A 137 23.46 -8.72 -0.43
CA GLN A 137 24.51 -9.57 0.14
C GLN A 137 25.93 -9.06 -0.15
N GLN A 138 26.20 -8.58 -1.37
CA GLN A 138 27.56 -8.22 -1.80
C GLN A 138 27.93 -6.77 -1.50
N TRP A 139 26.95 -5.85 -1.48
CA TRP A 139 27.22 -4.42 -1.28
C TRP A 139 26.68 -3.92 0.05
N LEU A 140 25.39 -4.12 0.33
CA LEU A 140 24.77 -3.53 1.52
C LEU A 140 25.31 -4.15 2.82
N VAL A 141 25.31 -5.49 2.93
CA VAL A 141 25.73 -6.19 4.16
C VAL A 141 27.18 -5.86 4.55
N PRO A 142 28.19 -5.95 3.66
CA PRO A 142 29.57 -5.59 4.02
C PRO A 142 29.70 -4.12 4.43
N THR A 143 28.99 -3.21 3.76
CA THR A 143 29.04 -1.77 4.07
C THR A 143 28.44 -1.48 5.45
N VAL A 144 27.33 -2.13 5.79
CA VAL A 144 26.69 -2.02 7.12
C VAL A 144 27.61 -2.59 8.20
N MET A 145 28.14 -3.81 7.99
CA MET A 145 29.02 -4.46 8.98
C MET A 145 30.29 -3.63 9.23
N GLY A 146 30.91 -3.08 8.18
CA GLY A 146 32.05 -2.17 8.31
C GLY A 146 31.70 -0.80 8.91
N SER A 147 30.42 -0.49 9.11
CA SER A 147 29.94 0.75 9.73
C SER A 147 29.49 0.55 11.18
N LEU A 148 29.43 -0.68 11.70
CA LEU A 148 28.96 -0.97 13.07
C LEU A 148 29.91 -0.43 14.15
N GLU A 149 31.23 -0.67 14.01
CA GLU A 149 32.21 -0.18 15.00
C GLU A 149 32.24 1.37 15.08
N PRO A 150 32.28 2.12 13.95
CA PRO A 150 32.22 3.59 14.00
C PRO A 150 30.91 4.18 14.52
N LEU A 151 29.78 3.48 14.38
CA LEU A 151 28.51 3.93 14.95
C LEU A 151 28.51 3.85 16.48
N GLN A 152 29.31 2.95 17.06
CA GLN A 152 29.44 2.80 18.50
C GLN A 152 30.41 3.82 19.12
N SER A 153 31.38 4.33 18.35
CA SER A 153 32.36 5.31 18.84
C SER A 153 31.81 6.74 18.97
N MET A 154 30.55 6.99 18.58
CA MET A 154 29.83 8.28 18.69
C MET A 154 30.55 9.50 18.08
N ASP A 155 31.47 9.29 17.13
CA ASP A 155 32.04 10.38 16.35
C ASP A 155 31.09 10.80 15.22
N LEU A 156 30.52 12.01 15.34
CA LEU A 156 29.56 12.56 14.39
C LEU A 156 30.10 12.60 12.96
N LEU A 157 31.39 12.91 12.78
CA LEU A 157 31.98 13.03 11.45
C LEU A 157 32.06 11.65 10.76
N MET A 158 32.50 10.62 11.50
CA MET A 158 32.50 9.25 11.01
C MET A 158 31.10 8.74 10.72
N MET A 159 30.11 9.06 11.55
CA MET A 159 28.71 8.68 11.30
C MET A 159 28.16 9.29 10.02
N ILE A 160 28.42 10.58 9.76
CA ILE A 160 28.01 11.24 8.51
C ILE A 160 28.70 10.60 7.30
N GLN A 161 30.02 10.38 7.38
CA GLN A 161 30.78 9.76 6.29
C GLN A 161 30.24 8.35 5.96
N ARG A 162 29.97 7.52 6.98
CA ARG A 162 29.39 6.18 6.80
C ARG A 162 27.95 6.23 6.29
N GLY A 163 27.15 7.20 6.76
CA GLY A 163 25.79 7.43 6.28
C GLY A 163 25.75 7.75 4.78
N LEU A 164 26.67 8.60 4.30
CA LEU A 164 26.79 8.93 2.87
C LEU A 164 27.19 7.71 2.03
N LEU A 165 28.11 6.88 2.52
CA LEU A 165 28.49 5.63 1.85
C LEU A 165 27.34 4.62 1.76
N LEU A 166 26.48 4.58 2.79
CA LEU A 166 25.28 3.73 2.81
C LEU A 166 24.14 4.30 1.95
N ALA A 167 24.09 5.61 1.72
CA ALA A 167 23.02 6.26 0.98
C ALA A 167 22.91 5.76 -0.47
N LEU A 168 24.04 5.58 -1.16
CA LEU A 168 24.08 5.11 -2.55
C LEU A 168 23.51 3.69 -2.74
N PRO A 169 24.02 2.63 -2.08
CA PRO A 169 23.45 1.30 -2.20
C PRO A 169 22.00 1.24 -1.71
N ASN A 170 21.66 2.00 -0.66
CA ASN A 170 20.29 2.07 -0.17
C ASN A 170 19.35 2.68 -1.22
N HIS A 171 19.72 3.79 -1.85
CA HIS A 171 18.91 4.43 -2.88
C HIS A 171 18.71 3.52 -4.10
N LEU A 172 19.77 2.86 -4.56
CA LEU A 172 19.69 1.92 -5.68
C LEU A 172 18.76 0.74 -5.36
N LEU A 173 18.86 0.17 -4.15
CA LEU A 173 17.95 -0.90 -3.70
C LEU A 173 16.50 -0.43 -3.65
N TRP A 174 16.25 0.80 -3.18
CA TRP A 174 14.90 1.39 -3.16
C TRP A 174 14.31 1.54 -4.57
N LEU A 175 15.10 2.01 -5.55
CA LEU A 175 14.66 2.12 -6.94
C LEU A 175 14.35 0.75 -7.57
N LEU A 176 15.20 -0.24 -7.32
CA LEU A 176 15.00 -1.60 -7.81
C LEU A 176 13.78 -2.26 -7.17
N LEU A 177 13.60 -2.09 -5.86
CA LEU A 177 12.42 -2.60 -5.14
C LEU A 177 11.14 -1.93 -5.64
N TYR A 178 11.20 -0.62 -5.88
CA TYR A 178 10.09 0.13 -6.46
C TYR A 178 9.69 -0.43 -7.82
N TYR A 179 10.65 -0.57 -8.74
CA TYR A 179 10.39 -1.09 -10.07
C TYR A 179 9.91 -2.55 -10.04
N PHE A 180 10.53 -3.39 -9.21
CA PHE A 180 10.07 -4.76 -8.97
C PHE A 180 8.61 -4.79 -8.53
N TYR A 181 8.26 -4.03 -7.49
CA TYR A 181 6.92 -4.11 -6.89
C TYR A 181 5.87 -3.43 -7.77
N PHE A 182 6.00 -2.13 -8.03
CA PHE A 182 4.97 -1.35 -8.71
C PHE A 182 4.88 -1.61 -10.21
N HIS A 183 6.02 -1.84 -10.88
CA HIS A 183 6.01 -2.07 -12.31
C HIS A 183 5.86 -3.55 -12.65
N SER A 184 6.67 -4.45 -12.08
CA SER A 184 6.65 -5.85 -12.48
C SER A 184 5.57 -6.66 -11.76
N TYR A 185 5.63 -6.75 -10.43
CA TYR A 185 4.75 -7.61 -9.63
C TYR A 185 3.28 -7.22 -9.74
N LEU A 186 2.93 -5.94 -9.57
CA LEU A 186 1.53 -5.49 -9.70
C LEU A 186 0.97 -5.70 -11.11
N ASN A 187 1.79 -5.58 -12.17
CA ASN A 187 1.33 -5.88 -13.53
C ASN A 187 1.14 -7.38 -13.78
N VAL A 188 1.95 -8.25 -13.19
CA VAL A 188 1.71 -9.71 -13.20
C VAL A 188 0.37 -10.00 -12.54
N LEU A 189 0.14 -9.47 -11.34
CA LEU A 189 -1.11 -9.65 -10.60
C LEU A 189 -2.32 -9.10 -11.38
N ALA A 190 -2.18 -7.90 -11.97
CA ALA A 190 -3.22 -7.30 -12.79
C ALA A 190 -3.55 -8.14 -14.03
N GLU A 191 -2.54 -8.67 -14.71
CA GLU A 191 -2.75 -9.48 -15.92
C GLU A 191 -3.42 -10.82 -15.57
N LEU A 192 -3.01 -11.49 -14.50
CA LEU A 192 -3.63 -12.73 -14.00
C LEU A 192 -5.11 -12.52 -13.64
N LEU A 193 -5.42 -11.39 -13.00
CA LEU A 193 -6.77 -11.03 -12.59
C LEU A 193 -7.60 -10.37 -13.70
N ARG A 194 -7.01 -10.12 -14.88
CA ARG A 194 -7.60 -9.34 -15.97
C ARG A 194 -8.04 -7.94 -15.53
N PHE A 195 -7.29 -7.32 -14.61
CA PHE A 195 -7.52 -5.97 -14.14
C PHE A 195 -7.01 -4.95 -15.17
N GLY A 196 -7.88 -4.03 -15.57
CA GLY A 196 -7.64 -3.07 -16.64
C GLY A 196 -6.96 -1.78 -16.20
N ASP A 197 -7.22 -1.31 -14.97
CA ASP A 197 -6.53 -0.12 -14.45
C ASP A 197 -5.12 -0.48 -13.99
N ARG A 198 -4.11 -0.01 -14.72
CA ARG A 198 -2.70 -0.31 -14.45
C ARG A 198 -1.89 0.93 -14.11
N SER A 199 -2.57 2.02 -13.75
CA SER A 199 -1.94 3.25 -13.30
C SER A 199 -1.55 3.13 -11.82
N PHE A 200 -0.55 2.30 -11.53
CA PHE A 200 -0.01 2.13 -10.17
C PHE A 200 0.90 3.29 -9.75
N TYR A 201 1.45 4.00 -10.73
CA TYR A 201 2.30 5.16 -10.54
C TYR A 201 2.24 6.09 -11.76
N LYS A 202 2.80 7.28 -11.61
CA LYS A 202 3.01 8.28 -12.68
C LYS A 202 4.47 8.70 -12.72
N ASP A 203 4.84 9.66 -13.56
CA ASP A 203 6.22 10.11 -13.80
C ASP A 203 6.80 10.92 -12.61
N TRP A 204 6.90 10.29 -11.43
CA TRP A 204 7.36 10.92 -10.19
C TRP A 204 8.83 11.32 -10.23
N TRP A 205 9.64 10.72 -11.11
CA TRP A 205 11.05 11.08 -11.30
C TRP A 205 11.22 12.46 -11.97
N ASN A 206 10.17 12.95 -12.63
CA ASN A 206 10.12 14.30 -13.23
C ASN A 206 9.33 15.29 -12.35
N ALA A 207 9.08 14.95 -11.09
CA ALA A 207 8.35 15.82 -10.17
C ALA A 207 9.15 17.10 -9.88
N ASP A 208 8.50 18.25 -10.04
CA ASP A 208 9.00 19.59 -9.76
C ASP A 208 8.91 19.98 -8.28
N SER A 209 8.04 19.30 -7.53
CA SER A 209 7.83 19.51 -6.10
C SER A 209 7.67 18.21 -5.34
N ILE A 210 7.92 18.26 -4.02
CA ILE A 210 7.74 17.12 -3.10
C ILE A 210 6.27 16.67 -3.05
N ASP A 211 5.31 17.61 -3.11
CA ASP A 211 3.89 17.29 -3.18
C ASP A 211 3.56 16.51 -4.47
N THR A 212 4.06 16.96 -5.63
CA THR A 212 3.90 16.24 -6.90
C THR A 212 4.46 14.82 -6.80
N PHE A 213 5.65 14.65 -6.20
CA PHE A 213 6.28 13.35 -5.98
C PHE A 213 5.37 12.40 -5.17
N TRP A 214 4.86 12.84 -4.02
CA TRP A 214 4.03 11.99 -3.15
C TRP A 214 2.71 11.55 -3.79
N ARG A 215 2.16 12.36 -4.70
CA ARG A 215 0.93 12.02 -5.45
C ARG A 215 1.18 11.03 -6.59
N HIS A 216 2.40 10.98 -7.11
CA HIS A 216 2.74 10.21 -8.31
C HIS A 216 3.46 8.89 -8.03
N TRP A 217 4.19 8.79 -6.92
CA TRP A 217 4.99 7.61 -6.56
C TRP A 217 4.15 6.35 -6.36
N ASN A 218 3.11 6.43 -5.51
CA ASN A 218 2.23 5.31 -5.15
C ASN A 218 0.77 5.75 -5.29
N VAL A 219 0.28 5.71 -6.52
CA VAL A 219 -1.06 6.17 -6.89
C VAL A 219 -2.18 5.40 -6.15
N PRO A 220 -2.10 4.07 -5.95
CA PRO A 220 -3.11 3.34 -5.18
C PRO A 220 -3.32 3.87 -3.76
N VAL A 221 -2.23 4.10 -3.01
CA VAL A 221 -2.32 4.63 -1.64
C VAL A 221 -2.77 6.09 -1.66
N HIS A 222 -2.25 6.89 -2.59
CA HIS A 222 -2.68 8.29 -2.72
C HIS A 222 -4.18 8.42 -3.01
N ARG A 223 -4.72 7.67 -3.98
CA ARG A 223 -6.15 7.64 -4.30
C ARG A 223 -6.98 7.16 -3.11
N TRP A 224 -6.49 6.14 -2.38
CA TRP A 224 -7.17 5.63 -1.20
C TRP A 224 -7.24 6.69 -0.09
N ALA A 225 -6.11 7.33 0.22
CA ALA A 225 -6.05 8.38 1.24
C ALA A 225 -6.95 9.58 0.87
N ALA A 226 -6.95 9.99 -0.39
CA ALA A 226 -7.84 11.04 -0.89
C ALA A 226 -9.31 10.67 -0.70
N ARG A 227 -9.72 9.48 -1.18
CA ARG A 227 -11.13 9.04 -1.21
C ARG A 227 -11.70 8.68 0.15
N HIS A 228 -10.90 8.04 1.01
CA HIS A 228 -11.40 7.41 2.24
C HIS A 228 -11.06 8.17 3.52
N VAL A 229 -10.12 9.12 3.45
CA VAL A 229 -9.70 9.94 4.60
C VAL A 229 -9.91 11.42 4.31
N TYR A 230 -9.26 11.96 3.28
CA TYR A 230 -9.26 13.40 2.99
C TYR A 230 -10.66 13.96 2.65
N TYR A 231 -11.30 13.46 1.60
CA TYR A 231 -12.62 13.97 1.19
C TYR A 231 -13.71 13.74 2.25
N PRO A 232 -13.80 12.58 2.93
CA PRO A 232 -14.76 12.41 4.03
C PRO A 232 -14.56 13.38 5.20
N LEU A 233 -13.32 13.77 5.52
CA LEU A 233 -13.07 14.81 6.53
C LEU A 233 -13.54 16.18 6.04
N LEU A 234 -13.23 16.56 4.79
CA LEU A 234 -13.74 17.81 4.20
C LEU A 234 -15.27 17.86 4.17
N SER A 235 -15.94 16.77 3.77
CA SER A 235 -17.40 16.69 3.75
C SER A 235 -18.04 16.79 5.14
N ARG A 236 -17.28 16.53 6.21
CA ARG A 236 -17.72 16.72 7.61
C ARG A 236 -17.42 18.13 8.15
N GLY A 237 -16.83 19.01 7.33
CA GLY A 237 -16.55 20.40 7.70
C GLY A 237 -15.16 20.64 8.30
N TYR A 238 -14.25 19.66 8.27
CA TYR A 238 -12.86 19.90 8.69
C TYR A 238 -12.10 20.76 7.67
N SER A 239 -11.10 21.52 8.12
CA SER A 239 -10.27 22.33 7.23
C SER A 239 -9.37 21.46 6.34
N THR A 240 -8.91 22.05 5.23
CA THR A 240 -7.93 21.42 4.31
C THR A 240 -6.67 21.00 5.04
N ILE A 241 -6.12 21.89 5.88
CA ILE A 241 -4.91 21.64 6.68
C ILE A 241 -5.12 20.47 7.65
N MET A 242 -6.23 20.46 8.41
CA MET A 242 -6.52 19.35 9.33
C MET A 242 -6.64 18.01 8.60
N SER A 243 -7.27 18.03 7.42
CA SER A 243 -7.44 16.82 6.60
C SER A 243 -6.12 16.32 6.02
N GLN A 244 -5.22 17.22 5.61
CA GLN A 244 -3.86 16.88 5.18
C GLN A 244 -3.02 16.31 6.33
N ILE A 245 -3.05 16.95 7.51
CA ILE A 245 -2.36 16.47 8.72
C ILE A 245 -2.87 15.08 9.09
N ALA A 246 -4.17 14.82 9.03
CA ALA A 246 -4.73 13.50 9.32
C ALA A 246 -4.22 12.41 8.37
N VAL A 247 -4.16 12.69 7.06
CA VAL A 247 -3.59 11.76 6.07
C VAL A 247 -2.10 11.52 6.35
N PHE A 248 -1.37 12.57 6.70
CA PHE A 248 0.06 12.48 6.96
C PHE A 248 0.39 11.70 8.23
N LEU A 249 -0.33 11.95 9.33
CA LEU A 249 -0.20 11.18 10.57
C LEU A 249 -0.54 9.71 10.37
N LEU A 250 -1.58 9.41 9.58
CA LEU A 250 -1.92 8.04 9.22
C LEU A 250 -0.80 7.37 8.41
N SER A 251 -0.22 8.09 7.45
CA SER A 251 0.93 7.62 6.68
C SER A 251 2.14 7.36 7.58
N ALA A 252 2.49 8.30 8.47
CA ALA A 252 3.60 8.19 9.40
C ALA A 252 3.43 7.00 10.36
N PHE A 253 2.20 6.78 10.85
CA PHE A 253 1.86 5.59 11.64
C PHE A 253 2.17 4.29 10.89
N PHE A 254 1.77 4.17 9.62
CA PHE A 254 2.03 2.94 8.85
C PHE A 254 3.52 2.75 8.51
N HIS A 255 4.27 3.82 8.23
CA HIS A 255 5.72 3.72 8.01
C HIS A 255 6.43 3.21 9.27
N GLU A 256 6.11 3.78 10.43
CA GLU A 256 6.64 3.34 11.72
C GLU A 256 6.22 1.89 12.02
N TYR A 257 4.94 1.55 11.83
CA TYR A 257 4.40 0.21 12.03
C TYR A 257 5.10 -0.85 11.16
N LEU A 258 5.39 -0.54 9.89
CA LEU A 258 6.04 -1.45 8.95
C LEU A 258 7.54 -1.59 9.18
N VAL A 259 8.21 -0.58 9.75
CA VAL A 259 9.66 -0.62 10.01
C VAL A 259 9.96 -1.16 11.41
N SER A 260 9.30 -0.63 12.43
CA SER A 260 9.67 -0.84 13.83
C SER A 260 9.27 -2.21 14.36
N ILE A 261 8.14 -2.77 13.90
CA ILE A 261 7.67 -4.08 14.36
C ILE A 261 8.53 -5.23 13.81
N PRO A 262 8.82 -5.35 12.50
CA PRO A 262 9.68 -6.43 12.00
C PRO A 262 11.11 -6.37 12.53
N LEU A 263 11.63 -5.16 12.76
CA LEU A 263 12.95 -4.95 13.35
C LEU A 263 12.96 -5.09 14.88
N ARG A 264 11.79 -5.10 15.52
CA ARG A 264 11.61 -5.06 16.98
C ARG A 264 12.32 -3.86 17.64
N MET A 265 12.36 -2.75 16.91
CA MET A 265 12.98 -1.50 17.35
C MET A 265 11.91 -0.41 17.41
N LEU A 266 11.29 -0.24 18.58
CA LEU A 266 10.27 0.79 18.80
C LEU A 266 10.93 2.15 19.05
N ARG A 267 11.56 2.70 18.02
CA ARG A 267 12.12 4.05 18.03
C ARG A 267 11.44 4.86 16.93
N PRO A 268 10.81 6.01 17.25
CA PRO A 268 9.95 6.75 16.32
C PRO A 268 10.72 7.49 15.22
N TRP A 269 11.83 6.94 14.73
CA TRP A 269 12.69 7.56 13.73
C TRP A 269 11.98 7.72 12.39
N ALA A 270 11.24 6.71 11.93
CA ALA A 270 10.49 6.80 10.68
C ALA A 270 9.33 7.79 10.82
N PHE A 271 8.63 7.76 11.96
CA PHE A 271 7.59 8.74 12.26
C PHE A 271 8.12 10.19 12.26
N THR A 272 9.24 10.45 12.94
CA THR A 272 9.86 11.79 12.96
C THR A 272 10.38 12.22 11.59
N ALA A 273 10.94 11.29 10.82
CA ALA A 273 11.45 11.58 9.47
C ALA A 273 10.32 11.88 8.48
N MET A 274 9.14 11.28 8.65
CA MET A 274 7.95 11.69 7.92
C MET A 274 7.54 13.09 8.38
N LEU A 275 7.40 13.35 9.68
CA LEU A 275 6.99 14.67 10.19
C LEU A 275 7.89 15.84 9.80
N SER A 276 9.16 15.59 9.48
CA SER A 276 10.12 16.63 9.07
C SER A 276 10.07 17.01 7.59
N GLN A 277 9.27 16.31 6.77
CA GLN A 277 9.10 16.59 5.33
C GLN A 277 7.96 17.55 5.07
#